data_AF-A0A6P0MCJ2-F1
#
_entry.id   AF-A0A6P0MCJ2-F1
#
_cell.length_a   1.000
_cell.length_b   1.000
_cell.length_c   1.000
_cell.angle_alpha   90.00
_cell.angle_beta   90.00
_cell.angle_gamma   90.00
#
_symmetry.space_group_name_H-M   'P 1'
#
loop_
_entity.id
_entity.type
_entity.pdbx_description
1 polymer ?
#
loop_
_entity_poly.entity_id
_entity_poly.type
_entity_poly.pdbx_seq_one_letter_code
_entity_poly.pdbx_strand_id
1 'polypeptide(L)'
;MPQTTTAPSIGLVEVPEVALRDENGLDYHNLSQKMPLTSKQILISNLRAGGFNAQLVNLRDGDYEEEYAKIDWGSKTLTKTLVGNQISSVDPDAYDAWGVTSNFTRQREVACMTIEHLAKTGKPVVVGGSDAIGRPDVYLKAGATAIVK
;
A
#
# COMPACT_ATOMS: atom_id res chain seq x y z
N MET A 1 -37.67 9.42 13.45
CA MET A 1 -36.58 10.12 12.75
C MET A 1 -35.87 9.11 11.87
N PRO A 2 -35.75 9.31 10.55
CA PRO A 2 -34.96 8.40 9.73
C PRO A 2 -33.49 8.57 10.12
N GLN A 3 -32.83 7.46 10.49
CA GLN A 3 -31.39 7.45 10.67
C GLN A 3 -30.75 7.67 9.30
N THR A 4 -30.05 8.78 9.11
CA THR A 4 -29.15 8.97 7.97
C THR A 4 -28.03 7.95 8.11
N THR A 5 -28.12 6.85 7.37
CA THR A 5 -27.03 5.88 7.27
C THR A 5 -25.90 6.55 6.48
N THR A 6 -24.80 6.88 7.15
CA THR A 6 -23.59 7.34 6.47
C THR A 6 -23.12 6.23 5.52
N ALA A 7 -22.83 6.58 4.26
CA ALA A 7 -22.31 5.62 3.29
C ALA A 7 -21.02 4.96 3.83
N PRO A 8 -20.87 3.62 3.75
CA PRO A 8 -19.66 2.95 4.20
C PRO A 8 -18.42 3.50 3.50
N SER A 9 -17.37 3.72 4.27
CA SER A 9 -16.14 4.39 3.86
C SER A 9 -15.04 3.39 3.48
N ILE A 10 -14.28 3.69 2.42
CA ILE A 10 -13.19 2.83 1.93
C ILE A 10 -11.93 3.67 1.71
N GLY A 11 -10.84 3.31 2.41
CA GLY A 11 -9.52 3.89 2.19
C GLY A 11 -8.75 3.07 1.16
N LEU A 12 -8.45 3.64 0.00
CA LEU A 12 -7.61 3.00 -1.03
C LEU A 12 -6.17 3.51 -0.91
N VAL A 13 -5.27 2.63 -0.47
CA VAL A 13 -3.88 2.97 -0.19
C VAL A 13 -3.01 2.81 -1.43
N GLU A 14 -2.26 3.87 -1.75
CA GLU A 14 -1.01 3.74 -2.48
C GLU A 14 0.12 3.65 -1.45
N VAL A 15 0.91 2.58 -1.53
CA VAL A 15 1.99 2.30 -0.56
C VAL A 15 3.18 3.25 -0.80
N PRO A 16 4.06 3.45 0.19
CA PRO A 16 5.34 4.13 -0.04
C PRO A 16 6.15 3.45 -1.15
N GLU A 17 6.99 4.21 -1.81
CA GLU A 17 7.96 3.65 -2.75
C GLU A 17 9.12 2.98 -2.02
N VAL A 18 9.85 2.12 -2.75
CA VAL A 18 11.00 1.38 -2.24
C VAL A 18 12.23 1.77 -3.02
N ALA A 19 13.12 2.51 -2.37
CA ALA A 19 14.49 2.68 -2.84
C ALA A 19 15.33 1.46 -2.45
N LEU A 20 16.25 1.06 -3.33
CA LEU A 20 17.27 0.05 -3.04
C LEU A 20 18.62 0.67 -3.32
N ARG A 21 19.32 1.10 -2.27
CA ARG A 21 20.53 1.91 -2.38
C ARG A 21 21.77 1.13 -1.96
N ASP A 22 22.89 1.33 -2.67
CA ASP A 22 24.19 0.90 -2.15
C ASP A 22 24.83 1.97 -1.25
N GLU A 23 26.00 1.65 -0.71
CA GLU A 23 26.82 2.52 0.14
C GLU A 23 27.19 3.88 -0.50
N ASN A 24 27.11 4.00 -1.82
CA ASN A 24 27.37 5.24 -2.54
C ASN A 24 26.08 6.05 -2.83
N GLY A 25 24.93 5.57 -2.35
CA GLY A 25 23.62 6.20 -2.56
C GLY A 25 23.02 5.93 -3.94
N LEU A 26 23.60 5.04 -4.75
CA LEU A 26 23.02 4.67 -6.04
C LEU A 26 21.76 3.83 -5.84
N ASP A 27 20.63 4.33 -6.34
CA ASP A 27 19.35 3.62 -6.27
C ASP A 27 19.12 2.71 -7.49
N TYR A 28 19.06 1.40 -7.25
CA TYR A 28 18.87 0.36 -8.26
C TYR A 28 17.40 0.21 -8.71
N HIS A 29 16.45 0.85 -8.03
CA HIS A 29 15.04 0.81 -8.40
C HIS A 29 14.57 2.01 -9.25
N ASN A 30 15.43 3.03 -9.42
CA ASN A 30 15.18 4.26 -10.18
C ASN A 30 13.75 4.78 -9.99
N LEU A 31 13.48 5.34 -8.81
CA LEU A 31 12.14 5.74 -8.39
C LEU A 31 11.47 6.67 -9.41
N SER A 32 10.30 6.25 -9.90
CA SER A 32 9.40 7.12 -10.65
C SER A 32 8.27 7.58 -9.75
N GLN A 33 8.57 8.53 -8.84
CA GLN A 33 7.58 9.11 -7.92
C GLN A 33 6.38 9.76 -8.64
N LYS A 34 6.49 9.99 -9.97
CA LYS A 34 5.51 10.70 -10.79
C LYS A 34 4.60 9.80 -11.64
N MET A 35 4.63 8.47 -11.45
CA MET A 35 3.74 7.59 -12.22
C MET A 35 2.26 7.86 -11.90
N PRO A 36 1.39 8.05 -12.90
CA PRO A 36 -0.03 8.28 -12.65
C PRO A 36 -0.70 7.05 -12.00
N LEU A 37 -1.59 7.29 -11.03
CA LEU A 37 -2.32 6.25 -10.29
C LEU A 37 -3.62 5.84 -11.00
N THR A 38 -3.59 5.67 -12.32
CA THR A 38 -4.79 5.58 -13.18
C THR A 38 -5.77 4.48 -12.74
N SER A 39 -5.28 3.29 -12.40
CA SER A 39 -6.14 2.17 -11.98
C SER A 39 -6.91 2.46 -10.68
N LYS A 40 -6.29 3.17 -9.73
CA LYS A 40 -6.94 3.57 -8.48
C LYS A 40 -8.00 4.64 -8.71
N GLN A 41 -7.75 5.59 -9.62
CA GLN A 41 -8.74 6.62 -9.93
C GLN A 41 -10.02 5.99 -10.53
N ILE A 42 -9.86 5.02 -11.43
CA ILE A 42 -10.99 4.25 -11.98
C ILE A 42 -11.72 3.47 -10.87
N LEU A 43 -10.97 2.80 -9.98
CA LEU A 43 -11.56 2.05 -8.88
C LEU A 43 -12.35 2.95 -7.91
N ILE A 44 -11.79 4.11 -7.54
CA ILE A 44 -12.45 5.11 -6.69
C ILE A 44 -13.77 5.55 -7.33
N SER A 45 -13.76 5.88 -8.62
CA SER A 45 -14.97 6.27 -9.34
C SER A 45 -16.03 5.17 -9.34
N ASN A 46 -15.64 3.91 -9.57
CA ASN A 46 -16.57 2.78 -9.55
C ASN A 46 -17.15 2.51 -8.15
N LEU A 47 -16.33 2.57 -7.09
CA LEU A 47 -16.79 2.40 -5.71
C LEU A 47 -17.77 3.51 -5.31
N ARG A 48 -17.49 4.76 -5.70
CA ARG A 48 -18.39 5.89 -5.46
C ARG A 48 -19.72 5.73 -6.20
N ALA A 49 -19.69 5.28 -7.46
CA ALA A 49 -20.90 4.96 -8.21
C ALA A 49 -21.71 3.82 -7.56
N GLY A 50 -21.03 2.89 -6.87
CA GLY A 50 -21.64 1.83 -6.06
C GLY A 50 -22.17 2.26 -4.69
N GLY A 51 -22.10 3.55 -4.34
CA GLY A 51 -22.63 4.08 -3.08
C GLY A 51 -21.66 4.09 -1.91
N PHE A 52 -20.35 3.85 -2.13
CA PHE A 52 -19.32 3.91 -1.09
C PHE A 52 -18.66 5.29 -1.02
N ASN A 53 -18.26 5.71 0.18
CA ASN A 53 -17.36 6.85 0.37
C ASN A 53 -15.89 6.41 0.22
N ALA A 54 -15.44 6.23 -1.03
CA ALA A 54 -14.07 5.82 -1.32
C ALA A 54 -13.11 7.02 -1.44
N GLN A 55 -11.94 6.94 -0.81
CA GLN A 55 -10.91 7.99 -0.82
C GLN A 55 -9.51 7.39 -1.04
N LEU A 56 -8.62 8.18 -1.66
CA LEU A 56 -7.22 7.81 -1.84
C LEU A 56 -6.43 8.18 -0.58
N VAL A 57 -5.66 7.24 -0.06
CA VAL A 57 -4.61 7.46 0.94
C VAL A 57 -3.26 7.27 0.24
N ASN A 58 -2.63 8.36 -0.13
CA ASN A 58 -1.43 8.34 -0.97
C ASN A 58 -0.15 8.40 -0.12
N LEU A 59 0.41 7.24 0.25
CA LEU A 59 1.65 7.18 1.00
C LEU A 59 2.90 7.36 0.14
N ARG A 60 2.75 7.52 -1.18
CA ARG A 60 3.87 7.91 -2.05
C ARG A 60 4.12 9.41 -2.04
N ASP A 61 3.12 10.23 -1.69
CA ASP A 61 3.17 11.69 -1.78
C ASP A 61 3.75 12.30 -0.50
N GLY A 62 5.05 12.07 -0.30
CA GLY A 62 5.82 12.57 0.83
C GLY A 62 7.32 12.44 0.59
N ASP A 63 8.11 13.03 1.50
CA ASP A 63 9.57 13.07 1.46
C ASP A 63 10.23 12.36 2.64
N TYR A 64 9.44 11.64 3.47
CA TYR A 64 9.96 10.85 4.55
C TYR A 64 10.71 9.62 4.02
N GLU A 65 11.86 9.34 4.63
CA GLU A 65 12.67 8.17 4.35
C GLU A 65 12.98 7.36 5.61
N GLU A 66 12.89 6.03 5.50
CA GLU A 66 13.20 5.09 6.59
C GLU A 66 13.85 3.81 6.07
N GLU A 67 15.04 3.47 6.59
CA GLU A 67 15.65 2.18 6.35
C GLU A 67 14.86 1.09 7.07
N TYR A 68 14.43 0.06 6.35
CA TYR A 68 13.66 -1.05 6.93
C TYR A 68 14.32 -2.43 6.77
N ALA A 69 15.31 -2.55 5.88
CA ALA A 69 16.06 -3.79 5.70
C ALA A 69 17.43 -3.55 5.04
N LYS A 70 18.34 -4.51 5.23
CA LYS A 70 19.63 -4.60 4.52
C LYS A 70 19.79 -5.98 3.92
N ILE A 71 20.41 -6.04 2.74
CA ILE A 71 20.65 -7.28 1.99
C ILE A 71 22.07 -7.24 1.47
N ASP A 72 22.82 -8.32 1.69
CA ASP A 72 24.13 -8.48 1.07
C ASP A 72 23.97 -9.06 -0.34
N TRP A 73 24.53 -8.36 -1.32
CA TRP A 73 24.55 -8.74 -2.73
C TRP A 73 25.98 -8.72 -3.27
N GLY A 74 26.58 -9.91 -3.36
CA GLY A 74 28.00 -10.03 -3.70
C GLY A 74 28.87 -9.37 -2.63
N SER A 75 29.68 -8.39 -3.03
CA SER A 75 30.52 -7.59 -2.12
C SER A 75 29.86 -6.30 -1.65
N LYS A 76 28.58 -6.06 -1.99
CA LYS A 76 27.85 -4.84 -1.63
C LYS A 76 26.80 -5.14 -0.58
N THR A 77 26.62 -4.23 0.38
CA THR A 77 25.40 -4.20 1.18
C THR A 77 24.43 -3.20 0.56
N LEU A 78 23.23 -3.65 0.27
CA LEU A 78 22.13 -2.84 -0.23
C LEU A 78 21.15 -2.54 0.90
N THR A 79 20.74 -1.29 1.02
CA THR A 79 19.74 -0.83 1.97
C THR A 79 18.40 -0.65 1.27
N LYS A 80 17.35 -1.22 1.83
CA LYS A 80 15.96 -0.96 1.44
C LYS A 80 15.42 0.18 2.27
N THR A 81 14.91 1.20 1.58
CA THR A 81 14.40 2.43 2.21
C THR A 81 12.97 2.67 1.73
N LEU A 82 12.05 2.90 2.67
CA LEU A 82 10.73 3.45 2.41
C LEU A 82 10.89 4.90 1.98
N VAL A 83 10.21 5.34 0.92
CA VAL A 83 10.21 6.74 0.48
C VAL A 83 8.77 7.19 0.26
N GLY A 84 8.33 8.22 0.99
CA GLY A 84 6.95 8.72 0.91
C GLY A 84 6.45 9.24 2.25
N ASN A 85 5.27 8.80 2.69
CA ASN A 85 4.72 9.03 4.02
C ASN A 85 4.87 7.78 4.89
N GLN A 86 4.96 7.96 6.21
CA GLN A 86 5.05 6.86 7.17
C GLN A 86 3.80 5.98 7.15
N ILE A 87 3.97 4.66 7.07
CA ILE A 87 2.85 3.71 7.21
C ILE A 87 2.13 3.91 8.55
N SER A 88 2.89 4.12 9.63
CA SER A 88 2.37 4.35 10.98
C SER A 88 1.54 5.63 11.15
N SER A 89 1.62 6.57 10.20
CA SER A 89 0.81 7.80 10.21
C SER A 89 -0.63 7.58 9.77
N VAL A 90 -0.94 6.44 9.15
CA VAL A 90 -2.31 6.09 8.77
C VAL A 90 -3.06 5.57 9.99
N ASP A 91 -4.18 6.19 10.35
CA ASP A 91 -5.09 5.66 11.35
C ASP A 91 -5.85 4.44 10.77
N PRO A 92 -5.65 3.20 11.27
CA PRO A 92 -6.34 2.02 10.78
C PRO A 92 -7.87 2.04 10.94
N ASP A 93 -8.39 2.87 11.86
CA ASP A 93 -9.82 2.99 12.12
C ASP A 93 -10.52 4.10 11.34
N ALA A 94 -9.78 4.85 10.51
CA ALA A 94 -10.31 5.98 9.74
C ALA A 94 -11.36 5.58 8.68
N TYR A 95 -11.42 4.30 8.28
CA TYR A 95 -12.34 3.79 7.26
C TYR A 95 -12.98 2.46 7.69
N ASP A 96 -14.14 2.15 7.10
CA ASP A 96 -14.85 0.89 7.36
C ASP A 96 -14.16 -0.31 6.72
N ALA A 97 -13.44 -0.10 5.63
CA ALA A 97 -12.58 -1.09 4.97
C ALA A 97 -11.41 -0.43 4.24
N TRP A 98 -10.39 -1.23 3.95
CA TRP A 98 -9.18 -0.81 3.26
C TRP A 98 -8.98 -1.57 1.96
N GLY A 99 -8.46 -0.89 0.94
CA GLY A 99 -7.96 -1.50 -0.28
C GLY A 99 -6.48 -1.19 -0.49
N VAL A 100 -5.66 -2.20 -0.74
CA VAL A 100 -4.23 -2.06 -1.06
C VAL A 100 -3.99 -2.62 -2.47
N THR A 101 -3.26 -1.91 -3.30
CA THR A 101 -2.87 -2.43 -4.62
C THR A 101 -1.40 -2.80 -4.64
N SER A 102 -1.06 -3.99 -5.14
CA SER A 102 0.32 -4.44 -5.29
C SER A 102 0.51 -5.11 -6.65
N ASN A 103 1.22 -4.41 -7.56
CA ASN A 103 1.47 -4.88 -8.92
C ASN A 103 2.91 -5.36 -9.13
N PHE A 104 3.86 -4.81 -8.38
CA PHE A 104 5.28 -5.07 -8.56
C PHE A 104 5.83 -5.80 -7.33
N THR A 105 6.55 -6.90 -7.57
CA THR A 105 7.19 -7.68 -6.50
C THR A 105 8.11 -6.83 -5.60
N ARG A 106 8.73 -5.78 -6.15
CA ARG A 106 9.57 -4.84 -5.39
C ARG A 106 8.83 -4.12 -4.26
N GLN A 107 7.51 -3.96 -4.37
CA GLN A 107 6.66 -3.31 -3.37
C GLN A 107 6.00 -4.30 -2.41
N ARG A 108 6.19 -5.62 -2.59
CA ARG A 108 5.47 -6.65 -1.83
C ARG A 108 5.66 -6.51 -0.33
N GLU A 109 6.90 -6.37 0.13
CA GLU A 109 7.20 -6.24 1.56
C GLU A 109 6.51 -5.02 2.17
N VAL A 110 6.59 -3.87 1.50
CA VAL A 110 5.95 -2.63 1.96
C VAL A 110 4.44 -2.73 1.95
N ALA A 111 3.86 -3.39 0.94
CA ALA A 111 2.45 -3.70 0.92
C ALA A 111 2.05 -4.59 2.11
N CYS A 112 2.84 -5.61 2.44
CA CYS A 112 2.62 -6.45 3.63
C CYS A 112 2.73 -5.65 4.93
N MET A 113 3.76 -4.81 5.10
CA MET A 113 3.89 -3.92 6.26
C MET A 113 2.68 -2.98 6.40
N THR A 114 2.17 -2.47 5.27
CA THR A 114 0.96 -1.64 5.24
C THR A 114 -0.27 -2.45 5.66
N ILE A 115 -0.46 -3.65 5.12
CA ILE A 115 -1.58 -4.53 5.46
C ILE A 115 -1.53 -4.92 6.94
N GLU A 116 -0.36 -5.31 7.45
CA GLU A 116 -0.15 -5.64 8.86
C GLU A 116 -0.52 -4.48 9.77
N HIS A 117 -0.20 -3.24 9.37
CA HIS A 117 -0.60 -2.06 10.12
C HIS A 117 -2.11 -1.82 10.11
N LEU A 118 -2.74 -1.90 8.93
CA LEU A 118 -4.18 -1.67 8.75
C LEU A 118 -5.05 -2.76 9.42
N ALA A 119 -4.58 -4.00 9.42
CA ALA A 119 -5.32 -5.13 9.98
C ALA A 119 -5.35 -5.15 11.52
N LYS A 120 -4.54 -4.32 12.21
CA LYS A 120 -4.43 -4.30 13.69
C LYS A 120 -5.76 -4.09 14.41
N THR A 121 -6.68 -3.32 13.81
CA THR A 121 -7.98 -3.00 14.42
C THR A 121 -9.11 -3.89 13.93
N GLY A 122 -8.79 -4.91 13.13
CA GLY A 122 -9.77 -5.88 12.61
C GLY A 122 -10.63 -5.38 11.45
N LYS A 123 -10.35 -4.18 10.91
CA LYS A 123 -11.01 -3.68 9.70
C LYS A 123 -10.65 -4.57 8.50
N PRO A 124 -11.60 -4.88 7.60
CA PRO A 124 -11.30 -5.66 6.41
C PRO A 124 -10.25 -4.98 5.52
N VAL A 125 -9.23 -5.74 5.11
CA VAL A 125 -8.20 -5.27 4.16
C VAL A 125 -8.27 -6.13 2.92
N VAL A 126 -8.63 -5.52 1.79
CA VAL A 126 -8.74 -6.19 0.49
C VAL A 126 -7.53 -5.82 -0.37
N VAL A 127 -6.92 -6.81 -1.02
CA VAL A 127 -5.71 -6.58 -1.83
C VAL A 127 -5.96 -6.98 -3.27
N GLY A 128 -5.51 -6.15 -4.22
CA GLY A 128 -5.57 -6.45 -5.65
C GLY A 128 -4.27 -6.12 -6.36
N GLY A 129 -4.17 -6.50 -7.63
CA GLY A 129 -3.00 -6.24 -8.47
C GLY A 129 -2.25 -7.51 -8.86
N SER A 130 -1.41 -7.41 -9.89
CA SER A 130 -0.78 -8.58 -10.53
C SER A 130 0.09 -9.41 -9.58
N ASP A 131 0.80 -8.75 -8.66
CA ASP A 131 1.63 -9.46 -7.68
C ASP A 131 0.76 -10.18 -6.64
N ALA A 132 -0.30 -9.54 -6.16
CA ALA A 132 -1.26 -10.13 -5.24
C ALA A 132 -1.99 -11.34 -5.85
N ILE A 133 -2.31 -11.29 -7.14
CA ILE A 133 -2.89 -12.42 -7.86
C ILE A 133 -1.88 -13.57 -7.98
N GLY A 134 -0.61 -13.26 -8.28
CA GLY A 134 0.45 -14.25 -8.44
C GLY A 134 0.91 -14.90 -7.13
N ARG A 135 0.84 -14.17 -6.02
CA ARG A 135 1.33 -14.59 -4.68
C ARG A 135 0.35 -14.25 -3.55
N PRO A 136 -0.90 -14.75 -3.60
CA PRO A 136 -1.95 -14.39 -2.65
C PRO A 136 -1.62 -14.81 -1.21
N ASP A 137 -0.85 -15.89 -1.05
CA ASP A 137 -0.39 -16.44 0.22
C ASP A 137 0.31 -15.41 1.09
N VAL A 138 1.15 -14.57 0.48
CA VAL A 138 1.97 -13.60 1.21
C VAL A 138 1.12 -12.48 1.81
N TYR A 139 0.11 -12.02 1.07
CA TYR A 139 -0.77 -10.94 1.50
C TYR A 139 -1.81 -11.41 2.53
N LEU A 140 -2.36 -12.62 2.36
CA LEU A 140 -3.25 -13.23 3.34
C LEU A 140 -2.54 -13.44 4.68
N LYS A 141 -1.28 -13.91 4.66
CA LYS A 141 -0.45 -14.05 5.87
C LYS A 141 -0.18 -12.72 6.56
N ALA A 142 -0.07 -11.63 5.79
CA ALA A 142 0.11 -10.28 6.32
C ALA A 142 -1.16 -9.69 6.97
N GLY A 143 -2.31 -10.38 6.88
CA GLY A 143 -3.58 -9.93 7.48
C GLY A 143 -4.63 -9.46 6.46
N ALA A 144 -4.40 -9.64 5.16
CA ALA A 144 -5.43 -9.37 4.17
C ALA A 144 -6.65 -10.29 4.37
N THR A 145 -7.85 -9.70 4.29
CA THR A 145 -9.11 -10.42 4.37
C THR A 145 -9.44 -11.15 3.06
N ALA A 146 -9.11 -10.53 1.92
CA ALA A 146 -9.40 -11.08 0.61
C ALA A 146 -8.45 -10.58 -0.47
N ILE A 147 -8.30 -11.37 -1.52
CA ILE A 147 -7.56 -11.02 -2.74
C ILE A 147 -8.54 -10.89 -3.91
N VAL A 148 -8.46 -9.77 -4.65
CA VAL A 148 -9.25 -9.52 -5.86
C VAL A 148 -8.47 -10.01 -7.08
N LYS A 149 -9.13 -10.82 -7.91
CA LYS A 149 -8.57 -11.42 -9.13
C LYS A 149 -9.26 -10.88 -10.37
#